data_AF-A0A7S1GFQ8-F1
#
_entry.id   AF-A0A7S1GFQ8-F1
#
_cell.length_a   1.000
_cell.length_b   1.000
_cell.length_c   1.000
_cell.angle_alpha   90.00
_cell.angle_beta   90.00
_cell.angle_gamma   90.00
#
_symmetry.space_group_name_H-M   'P 1'
#
loop_
_entity.id
_entity.type
_entity.pdbx_description
1 polymer ?
#
loop_
_entity_poly.entity_id
_entity_poly.type
_entity_poly.pdbx_seq_one_letter_code
_entity_poly.pdbx_strand_id
1 'polypeptide(L)'
;MLNSSKQMSGGDDVVFSAAAASEHNNGHATCTSRHSGSKPILHEALSMDDIIQDKTTNFTASSSNVFKWTTFLLLGGIILGTMLPQNPALPSATWRLLSSIIGYTYFLSWSASFYPQIVMNHERKTTRGLSVDFCVLNVLGYCCYTVYTTTFFWNQRIIDEYKLRFSSDEGESAEVTVQGNDVAFALHAVVMASVTLSQIGIYDTFTARPPSKRVLVIILATIAFCIGYVCLTWVVKG
;
A
#
# COMPACT_ATOMS: atom_id res chain seq x y z
N MET A 1 4.71 46.33 -27.96
CA MET A 1 4.66 45.54 -29.22
C MET A 1 4.93 44.09 -28.81
N LEU A 2 3.89 43.26 -28.67
CA LEU A 2 3.28 42.45 -29.76
C LEU A 2 4.32 41.49 -30.35
N ASN A 3 4.15 40.18 -30.50
CA ASN A 3 2.98 39.28 -30.53
C ASN A 3 3.59 37.84 -30.47
N SER A 4 3.02 36.87 -29.74
CA SER A 4 2.13 35.79 -30.25
C SER A 4 2.81 34.86 -31.29
N SER A 5 2.74 33.52 -31.25
CA SER A 5 1.63 32.63 -30.88
C SER A 5 2.03 31.13 -30.96
N LYS A 6 1.26 30.26 -30.25
CA LYS A 6 0.82 28.87 -30.61
C LYS A 6 1.84 27.70 -30.58
N GLN A 7 1.53 26.46 -30.18
CA GLN A 7 0.35 25.81 -29.55
C GLN A 7 0.72 24.33 -29.15
N MET A 8 0.03 23.81 -28.11
CA MET A 8 -0.60 22.47 -27.97
C MET A 8 0.20 21.14 -28.02
N SER A 9 0.15 20.37 -26.92
CA SER A 9 -0.16 18.92 -26.80
C SER A 9 0.15 18.53 -25.34
N GLY A 10 -0.77 18.07 -24.48
CA GLY A 10 -1.62 16.88 -24.62
C GLY A 10 -0.83 15.64 -24.16
N GLY A 11 -1.11 15.09 -22.97
CA GLY A 11 -0.43 13.89 -22.47
C GLY A 11 -0.58 13.58 -20.97
N ASP A 12 -1.82 13.25 -20.57
CA ASP A 12 -2.22 12.16 -19.67
C ASP A 12 -1.53 11.95 -18.31
N ASP A 13 -2.22 12.43 -17.27
CA ASP A 13 -2.12 11.92 -15.90
C ASP A 13 -2.59 10.46 -15.83
N VAL A 14 -1.68 9.58 -15.42
CA VAL A 14 -1.91 8.16 -15.15
C VAL A 14 -2.72 8.03 -13.85
N VAL A 15 -4.05 8.16 -13.96
CA VAL A 15 -4.98 7.72 -12.92
C VAL A 15 -5.55 6.37 -13.34
N PHE A 16 -5.21 5.37 -12.55
CA PHE A 16 -5.58 3.97 -12.71
C PHE A 16 -7.10 3.81 -12.79
N SER A 17 -7.61 3.62 -14.01
CA SER A 17 -8.93 3.08 -14.30
C SER A 17 -8.78 1.57 -14.49
N ALA A 18 -9.30 0.78 -13.55
CA ALA A 18 -9.52 -0.65 -13.75
C ALA A 18 -11.03 -0.88 -13.80
N ALA A 19 -11.54 -0.76 -15.03
CA ALA A 19 -12.85 -1.24 -15.42
C ALA A 19 -12.91 -2.76 -15.21
N ALA A 20 -13.88 -3.21 -14.41
CA ALA A 20 -14.28 -4.60 -14.40
C ALA A 20 -15.16 -4.85 -15.63
N ALA A 21 -14.56 -5.48 -16.64
CA ALA A 21 -15.28 -6.17 -17.70
C ALA A 21 -16.08 -7.34 -17.09
N SER A 22 -17.38 -7.37 -17.33
CA SER A 22 -18.21 -8.55 -17.16
C SER A 22 -18.84 -8.86 -18.52
N GLU A 23 -18.26 -9.84 -19.21
CA GLU A 23 -18.79 -10.42 -20.44
C GLU A 23 -19.69 -11.62 -20.12
N HIS A 24 -20.75 -11.71 -20.92
CA HIS A 24 -21.54 -12.90 -21.27
C HIS A 24 -22.57 -13.45 -20.28
N ASN A 25 -23.85 -13.19 -20.59
CA ASN A 25 -24.78 -14.30 -20.77
C ASN A 25 -25.69 -14.07 -21.99
N ASN A 26 -25.73 -15.08 -22.86
CA ASN A 26 -26.52 -15.15 -24.09
C ASN A 26 -28.01 -15.27 -23.77
N GLY A 27 -28.85 -14.47 -24.42
CA GLY A 27 -30.30 -14.56 -24.32
C GLY A 27 -31.00 -13.99 -25.54
N HIS A 28 -31.00 -14.76 -26.63
CA HIS A 28 -32.03 -14.84 -27.67
C HIS A 28 -32.88 -13.57 -27.95
N ALA A 29 -32.42 -12.73 -28.86
CA ALA A 29 -33.23 -11.65 -29.44
C ALA A 29 -34.28 -12.25 -30.38
N THR A 30 -35.50 -12.48 -29.86
CA THR A 30 -36.66 -12.84 -30.67
C THR A 30 -37.38 -11.55 -31.07
N CYS A 31 -37.27 -11.18 -32.33
CA CYS A 31 -37.97 -10.06 -32.93
C CYS A 31 -39.45 -10.43 -33.15
N THR A 32 -40.38 -9.81 -32.42
CA THR A 32 -41.81 -9.81 -32.78
C THR A 32 -42.45 -8.43 -32.55
N SER A 33 -42.83 -7.85 -33.68
CA SER A 33 -43.78 -6.77 -33.99
C SER A 33 -44.80 -6.31 -32.92
N ARG A 34 -44.82 -4.98 -32.71
CA ARG A 34 -45.95 -4.04 -32.55
C ARG A 34 -47.20 -4.46 -31.74
N HIS A 35 -47.38 -3.83 -30.58
CA HIS A 35 -48.70 -3.34 -30.15
C HIS A 35 -48.63 -2.01 -29.38
N SER A 36 -49.64 -1.20 -29.64
CA SER A 36 -49.84 0.20 -29.23
C SER A 36 -50.18 0.34 -27.74
N GLY A 37 -49.70 1.41 -27.10
CA GLY A 37 -50.29 1.96 -25.86
C GLY A 37 -49.39 1.96 -24.61
N SER A 38 -48.63 3.06 -24.43
CA SER A 38 -48.25 3.67 -23.14
C SER A 38 -47.71 2.79 -21.98
N LYS A 39 -46.91 1.76 -22.25
CA LYS A 39 -46.27 0.93 -21.20
C LYS A 39 -44.73 0.81 -21.18
N PRO A 40 -43.95 1.15 -22.23
CA PRO A 40 -42.50 0.95 -22.18
C PRO A 40 -41.81 1.92 -21.20
N ILE A 41 -42.28 3.17 -21.13
CA ILE A 41 -41.68 4.21 -20.28
C ILE A 41 -41.87 3.91 -18.79
N LEU A 42 -43.01 3.32 -18.38
CA LEU A 42 -43.29 3.00 -16.98
C LEU A 42 -42.41 1.85 -16.48
N HIS A 43 -42.20 0.81 -17.29
CA HIS A 43 -41.34 -0.32 -16.92
C HIS A 43 -39.86 0.09 -16.88
N GLU A 44 -39.43 0.96 -17.80
CA GLU A 44 -38.07 1.50 -17.81
C GLU A 44 -37.82 2.41 -16.61
N ALA A 45 -38.79 3.26 -16.25
CA ALA A 45 -38.74 4.09 -15.03
C ALA A 45 -38.68 3.23 -13.76
N LEU A 46 -39.51 2.19 -13.63
CA LEU A 46 -39.47 1.28 -12.49
C LEU A 46 -38.13 0.53 -12.39
N SER A 47 -37.56 0.10 -13.52
CA SER A 47 -36.24 -0.54 -13.52
C SER A 47 -35.13 0.43 -13.14
N MET A 48 -35.26 1.71 -13.54
CA MET A 48 -34.31 2.76 -13.18
C MET A 48 -34.38 3.05 -11.69
N ASP A 49 -35.59 3.12 -11.12
CA ASP A 49 -35.81 3.32 -9.69
C ASP A 49 -35.25 2.15 -8.87
N ASP A 50 -35.45 0.91 -9.32
CA ASP A 50 -34.86 -0.28 -8.67
C ASP A 50 -33.32 -0.25 -8.70
N ILE A 51 -32.70 0.15 -9.83
CA ILE A 51 -31.25 0.30 -9.94
C ILE A 51 -30.74 1.44 -9.05
N ILE A 52 -31.44 2.57 -9.01
CA ILE A 52 -31.08 3.71 -8.15
C ILE A 52 -31.20 3.31 -6.69
N GLN A 53 -32.27 2.60 -6.31
CA GLN A 53 -32.50 2.15 -4.95
C GLN A 53 -31.46 1.11 -4.53
N ASP A 54 -31.12 0.13 -5.38
CA ASP A 54 -30.03 -0.83 -5.15
C ASP A 54 -28.67 -0.14 -5.01
N LYS A 55 -28.35 0.79 -5.91
CA LYS A 55 -27.09 1.54 -5.83
C LYS A 55 -27.02 2.40 -4.57
N THR A 56 -28.15 2.97 -4.15
CA THR A 56 -28.25 3.80 -2.94
C THR A 56 -28.16 2.95 -1.66
N THR A 57 -28.81 1.79 -1.60
CA THR A 57 -28.71 0.86 -0.46
C THR A 57 -27.31 0.26 -0.35
N ASN A 58 -26.70 -0.14 -1.48
CA ASN A 58 -25.32 -0.65 -1.50
C ASN A 58 -24.31 0.45 -1.13
N PHE A 59 -24.50 1.69 -1.59
CA PHE A 59 -23.65 2.82 -1.21
C PHE A 59 -23.77 3.17 0.27
N THR A 60 -25.00 3.22 0.82
CA THR A 60 -25.22 3.52 2.24
C THR A 60 -24.71 2.40 3.16
N ALA A 61 -24.90 1.13 2.78
CA ALA A 61 -24.35 -0.01 3.51
C ALA A 61 -22.82 -0.06 3.47
N SER A 62 -22.21 0.18 2.30
CA SER A 62 -20.76 0.28 2.13
C SER A 62 -20.19 1.44 2.95
N SER A 63 -20.82 2.63 2.88
CA SER A 63 -20.45 3.81 3.66
C SER A 63 -20.51 3.55 5.17
N SER A 64 -21.55 2.87 5.66
CA SER A 64 -21.67 2.48 7.07
C SER A 64 -20.54 1.55 7.51
N ASN A 65 -20.18 0.57 6.69
CA ASN A 65 -19.09 -0.36 7.01
C ASN A 65 -17.73 0.34 7.00
N VAL A 66 -17.47 1.19 6.01
CA VAL A 66 -16.24 1.99 5.93
C VAL A 66 -16.10 2.89 7.16
N PHE A 67 -17.18 3.55 7.59
CA PHE A 67 -17.15 4.38 8.79
C PHE A 67 -16.84 3.58 10.06
N LYS A 68 -17.42 2.39 10.22
CA LYS A 68 -17.14 1.48 11.36
C LYS A 68 -15.68 1.06 11.39
N TRP A 69 -15.13 0.61 10.27
CA TRP A 69 -13.72 0.23 10.16
C TRP A 69 -12.78 1.40 10.44
N THR A 70 -13.09 2.58 9.91
CA THR A 70 -12.29 3.79 10.14
C THR A 70 -12.28 4.19 11.61
N THR A 71 -13.44 4.14 12.27
CA THR A 71 -13.57 4.43 13.70
C THR A 71 -12.81 3.41 14.55
N PHE A 72 -12.89 2.12 14.21
CA PHE A 72 -12.13 1.06 14.88
C PHE A 72 -10.61 1.26 14.78
N LEU A 73 -10.11 1.61 13.59
CA LEU A 73 -8.68 1.86 13.37
C LEU A 73 -8.18 3.08 14.16
N LEU A 74 -8.97 4.15 14.20
CA LEU A 74 -8.63 5.35 14.98
C LEU A 74 -8.60 5.06 16.48
N LEU A 75 -9.61 4.37 17.02
CA LEU A 75 -9.64 3.99 18.43
C LEU A 75 -8.49 3.04 18.79
N GLY A 76 -8.21 2.06 17.92
CA GLY A 76 -7.06 1.17 18.07
C GLY A 76 -5.73 1.93 18.10
N GLY A 77 -5.57 2.92 17.22
CA GLY A 77 -4.36 3.75 17.16
C GLY A 77 -4.17 4.60 18.41
N ILE A 78 -5.25 5.14 18.98
CA ILE A 78 -5.23 5.89 20.24
C ILE A 78 -4.87 4.97 21.42
N ILE A 79 -5.46 3.77 21.49
CA ILE A 79 -5.18 2.81 22.55
C ILE A 79 -3.72 2.32 22.47
N LEU A 80 -3.24 1.93 21.28
CA LEU A 80 -1.83 1.55 21.12
C LEU A 80 -0.90 2.72 21.41
N GLY A 81 -1.20 3.92 20.90
CA GLY A 81 -0.36 5.10 21.11
C GLY A 81 -0.26 5.57 22.56
N THR A 82 -1.27 5.28 23.39
CA THR A 82 -1.25 5.55 24.83
C THR A 82 -0.56 4.45 25.64
N MET A 83 -0.61 3.19 25.17
CA MET A 83 -0.06 2.02 25.87
C MET A 83 1.42 1.74 25.56
N LEU A 84 1.90 2.08 24.35
CA LEU A 84 3.28 1.81 23.92
C LEU A 84 4.25 2.93 24.32
N PRO A 85 5.55 2.62 24.49
CA PRO A 85 6.54 3.56 25.00
C PRO A 85 6.67 4.76 24.07
N GLN A 86 6.54 5.95 24.65
CA GLN A 86 6.57 7.22 23.96
C GLN A 86 8.02 7.69 23.75
N ASN A 87 8.30 8.36 22.61
CA ASN A 87 9.64 8.83 22.30
C ASN A 87 10.15 9.82 23.38
N PRO A 88 11.23 9.51 24.12
CA PRO A 88 11.73 10.38 25.18
C PRO A 88 12.46 11.63 24.68
N ALA A 89 12.65 11.79 23.38
CA ALA A 89 13.42 12.89 22.83
C ALA A 89 12.62 14.18 22.61
N LEU A 90 11.28 14.10 22.49
CA LEU A 90 10.45 15.30 22.36
C LEU A 90 10.35 16.02 23.72
N PRO A 91 10.52 17.34 23.81
CA PRO A 91 10.57 18.04 25.10
C PRO A 91 9.23 18.10 25.85
N SER A 92 8.08 18.02 25.16
CA SER A 92 6.75 18.10 25.80
C SER A 92 6.02 16.75 25.81
N ALA A 93 5.38 16.42 26.93
CA ALA A 93 4.59 15.20 27.09
C ALA A 93 3.42 15.11 26.10
N THR A 94 2.82 16.26 25.74
CA THR A 94 1.75 16.33 24.75
C THR A 94 2.24 15.96 23.35
N TRP A 95 3.42 16.44 22.93
CA TRP A 95 3.97 16.10 21.62
C TRP A 95 4.36 14.63 21.51
N ARG A 96 4.89 14.06 22.60
CA ARG A 96 5.17 12.63 22.70
C ARG A 96 3.92 11.78 22.48
N LEU A 97 2.84 12.13 23.16
CA LEU A 97 1.58 11.42 23.06
C LEU A 97 0.96 11.55 21.67
N LEU A 98 0.91 12.76 21.12
CA LEU A 98 0.35 13.01 19.78
C LEU A 98 1.16 12.29 18.69
N SER A 99 2.48 12.36 18.75
CA SER A 99 3.36 11.65 17.79
C SER A 99 3.14 10.14 17.85
N SER A 100 3.05 9.57 19.05
CA SER A 100 2.77 8.14 19.25
C SER A 100 1.41 7.74 18.67
N ILE A 101 0.33 8.46 19.00
CA ILE A 101 -1.02 8.18 18.49
C ILE A 101 -1.06 8.23 16.96
N ILE A 102 -0.44 9.25 16.36
CA ILE A 102 -0.40 9.40 14.90
C ILE A 102 0.40 8.24 14.29
N GLY A 103 1.57 7.90 14.84
CA GLY A 103 2.41 6.81 14.36
C GLY A 103 1.72 5.45 14.38
N TYR A 104 1.03 5.11 15.48
CA TYR A 104 0.30 3.84 15.57
C TYR A 104 -1.01 3.84 14.76
N THR A 105 -1.69 4.98 14.63
CA THR A 105 -2.83 5.10 13.73
C THR A 105 -2.40 4.89 12.27
N TYR A 106 -1.28 5.50 11.88
CA TYR A 106 -0.66 5.29 10.57
C TYR A 106 -0.32 3.81 10.35
N PHE A 107 0.36 3.18 11.30
CA PHE A 107 0.68 1.75 11.25
C PHE A 107 -0.58 0.89 11.01
N LEU A 108 -1.64 1.11 11.78
CA LEU A 108 -2.89 0.34 11.64
C LEU A 108 -3.59 0.61 10.30
N SER A 109 -3.64 1.87 9.86
CA SER A 109 -4.24 2.25 8.58
C SER A 109 -3.52 1.61 7.41
N TRP A 110 -2.19 1.67 7.40
CA TRP A 110 -1.37 1.05 6.37
C TRP A 110 -1.48 -0.48 6.41
N SER A 111 -1.49 -1.07 7.61
CA SER A 111 -1.65 -2.51 7.79
C SER A 111 -2.99 -3.02 7.23
N ALA A 112 -4.07 -2.28 7.48
CA ALA A 112 -5.40 -2.62 6.98
C ALA A 112 -5.45 -2.70 5.44
N SER A 113 -4.63 -1.91 4.74
CA SER A 113 -4.60 -1.89 3.27
C SER A 113 -4.09 -3.18 2.62
N PHE A 114 -3.34 -4.02 3.34
CA PHE A 114 -2.82 -5.28 2.78
C PHE A 114 -3.90 -6.38 2.69
N TYR A 115 -4.86 -6.38 3.62
CA TYR A 115 -5.82 -7.48 3.76
C TYR A 115 -6.78 -7.63 2.58
N PRO A 116 -7.36 -6.58 1.99
CA PRO A 116 -8.26 -6.72 0.84
C PRO A 116 -7.64 -7.49 -0.32
N GLN A 117 -6.37 -7.21 -0.63
CA GLN A 117 -5.67 -7.91 -1.72
C GLN A 117 -5.47 -9.40 -1.40
N ILE A 118 -5.04 -9.71 -0.18
CA ILE A 118 -4.80 -11.09 0.27
C ILE A 118 -6.10 -11.90 0.28
N VAL A 119 -7.18 -11.31 0.78
CA VAL A 119 -8.52 -11.94 0.82
C VAL A 119 -9.02 -12.18 -0.59
N MET A 120 -8.96 -11.19 -1.47
CA MET A 120 -9.43 -11.31 -2.85
C MET A 120 -8.66 -12.39 -3.62
N ASN A 121 -7.34 -12.46 -3.44
CA ASN A 121 -6.53 -13.54 -4.03
C ASN A 121 -6.95 -14.92 -3.52
N HIS A 122 -7.27 -15.02 -2.23
CA HIS A 122 -7.71 -16.28 -1.61
C HIS A 122 -9.12 -16.69 -2.05
N GLU A 123 -10.04 -15.76 -2.23
CA GLU A 123 -11.41 -16.02 -2.70
C GLU A 123 -11.44 -16.42 -4.18
N ARG A 124 -10.73 -15.68 -5.02
CA ARG A 124 -10.70 -15.92 -6.48
C ARG A 124 -9.83 -17.12 -6.85
N LYS A 125 -8.99 -17.61 -5.94
CA LYS A 125 -8.00 -18.69 -6.17
C LYS A 125 -7.10 -18.42 -7.38
N THR A 126 -6.88 -17.15 -7.69
CA THR A 126 -5.99 -16.67 -8.75
C THR A 126 -5.46 -15.30 -8.36
N THR A 127 -4.24 -14.99 -8.79
CA THR A 127 -3.60 -13.68 -8.66
C THR A 127 -3.58 -12.93 -10.00
N ARG A 128 -4.46 -13.31 -10.93
CA ARG A 128 -4.67 -12.61 -12.20
C ARG A 128 -5.05 -11.14 -11.97
N GLY A 129 -4.17 -10.24 -12.41
CA GLY A 129 -4.30 -8.79 -12.26
C GLY A 129 -3.25 -8.20 -11.31
N LEU A 130 -2.58 -9.05 -10.52
CA LEU A 130 -1.46 -8.65 -9.66
C LEU A 130 -0.14 -8.79 -10.44
N SER A 131 0.68 -7.74 -10.38
CA SER A 131 2.01 -7.76 -11.01
C SER A 131 2.99 -8.54 -10.14
N VAL A 132 3.56 -9.63 -10.70
CA VAL A 132 4.59 -10.44 -10.03
C VAL A 132 5.81 -9.59 -9.71
N ASP A 133 6.22 -8.75 -10.66
CA ASP A 133 7.33 -7.80 -10.53
C ASP A 133 7.12 -6.86 -9.34
N PHE A 134 5.91 -6.32 -9.21
CA PHE A 134 5.56 -5.45 -8.08
C PHE A 134 5.68 -6.21 -6.76
N CYS A 135 5.10 -7.41 -6.63
CA CYS A 135 5.16 -8.17 -5.39
C CYS A 135 6.57 -8.56 -4.98
N VAL A 136 7.40 -8.98 -5.93
CA VAL A 136 8.81 -9.33 -5.66
C VAL A 136 9.60 -8.11 -5.21
N LEU A 137 9.45 -6.97 -5.91
CA LEU A 137 10.10 -5.72 -5.52
C LEU A 137 9.59 -5.20 -4.16
N ASN A 138 8.31 -5.41 -3.85
CA ASN A 138 7.72 -4.99 -2.59
C ASN A 138 8.30 -5.79 -1.41
N VAL A 139 8.48 -7.11 -1.57
CA VAL A 139 9.18 -7.94 -0.57
C VAL A 139 10.62 -7.47 -0.38
N LEU A 140 11.36 -7.23 -1.47
CA LEU A 140 12.74 -6.71 -1.38
C LEU A 140 12.78 -5.36 -0.65
N GLY A 141 11.87 -4.45 -1.01
CA GLY A 141 11.76 -3.13 -0.40
C GLY A 141 11.49 -3.19 1.10
N TYR A 142 10.52 -4.00 1.53
CA TYR A 142 10.23 -4.16 2.96
C TYR A 142 11.33 -4.92 3.72
N CYS A 143 12.06 -5.84 3.09
CA CYS A 143 13.26 -6.43 3.69
C CYS A 143 14.31 -5.35 3.96
N CYS A 144 14.64 -4.51 2.96
CA CYS A 144 15.58 -3.41 3.12
C CYS A 144 15.11 -2.41 4.19
N TYR A 145 13.82 -2.06 4.17
CA TYR A 145 13.23 -1.15 5.15
C TYR A 145 13.26 -1.74 6.56
N THR A 146 12.97 -3.03 6.72
CA THR A 146 13.09 -3.73 8.01
C THR A 146 14.53 -3.71 8.51
N VAL A 147 15.51 -4.01 7.67
CA VAL A 147 16.92 -3.92 8.06
C VAL A 147 17.28 -2.50 8.49
N TYR A 148 16.86 -1.48 7.74
CA TYR A 148 17.08 -0.08 8.08
C TYR A 148 16.47 0.28 9.44
N THR A 149 15.17 0.07 9.64
CA THR A 149 14.48 0.48 10.87
C THR A 149 14.99 -0.28 12.08
N THR A 150 15.19 -1.60 11.98
CA THR A 150 15.71 -2.41 13.10
C THR A 150 17.14 -2.04 13.47
N THR A 151 17.99 -1.75 12.49
CA THR A 151 19.39 -1.33 12.72
C THR A 151 19.44 0.02 13.44
N PHE A 152 18.69 1.01 12.96
CA PHE A 152 18.64 2.34 13.58
C PHE A 152 17.91 2.35 14.93
N PHE A 153 17.09 1.35 15.22
CA PHE A 153 16.37 1.26 16.49
C PHE A 153 17.19 0.56 17.59
N TRP A 154 17.87 -0.54 17.29
CA TRP A 154 18.59 -1.33 18.30
C TRP A 154 20.10 -1.06 18.39
N ASN A 155 20.76 -0.67 17.29
CA ASN A 155 22.21 -0.55 17.28
C ASN A 155 22.68 0.84 17.75
N GLN A 156 22.99 0.96 19.03
CA GLN A 156 23.45 2.22 19.64
C GLN A 156 24.72 2.77 18.98
N ARG A 157 25.64 1.91 18.53
CA ARG A 157 26.86 2.35 17.85
C ARG A 157 26.54 3.11 16.55
N ILE A 158 25.56 2.63 15.78
CA ILE A 158 25.15 3.29 14.53
C ILE A 158 24.43 4.60 14.82
N ILE A 159 23.60 4.63 15.87
CA ILE A 159 22.94 5.85 16.34
C ILE A 159 23.98 6.90 16.74
N ASP A 160 25.01 6.51 17.48
CA ASP A 160 26.07 7.40 17.96
C ASP A 160 26.96 7.90 16.81
N GLU A 161 27.36 7.00 15.89
CA GLU A 161 28.12 7.38 14.69
C GLU A 161 27.32 8.30 13.76
N TYR A 162 26.00 8.07 13.64
CA TYR A 162 25.10 8.97 12.90
C TYR A 162 25.00 10.34 13.57
N LYS A 163 24.75 10.38 14.88
CA LYS A 163 24.71 11.61 15.68
C LYS A 163 25.97 12.41 15.51
N LEU A 164 27.15 11.78 15.67
CA LEU A 164 28.45 12.44 15.54
C LEU A 164 28.70 13.03 14.15
N ARG A 165 28.20 12.37 13.10
CA ARG A 165 28.47 12.78 11.71
C ARG A 165 27.54 13.89 11.22
N PHE A 166 26.37 14.03 11.83
CA PHE A 166 25.33 14.96 11.41
C PHE A 166 24.95 16.00 12.47
N SER A 167 25.54 15.94 13.68
CA SER A 167 25.44 17.03 14.65
C SER A 167 26.13 18.28 14.10
N SER A 168 25.42 19.40 14.10
CA SER A 168 25.93 20.70 13.65
C SER A 168 26.91 21.29 14.66
N ASP A 169 27.83 22.15 14.20
CA ASP A 169 28.80 22.88 15.05
C ASP A 169 28.11 23.76 16.13
N GLU A 170 26.80 24.00 16.02
CA GLU A 170 26.00 24.77 16.99
C GLU A 170 25.51 23.94 18.20
N GLY A 171 25.87 22.67 18.29
CA GLY A 171 25.59 21.83 19.47
C GLY A 171 24.23 21.13 19.46
N GLU A 172 23.49 21.17 18.35
CA GLU A 172 22.25 20.39 18.18
C GLU A 172 22.59 18.98 17.66
N SER A 173 22.37 17.97 18.51
CA SER A 173 22.64 16.57 18.15
C SER A 173 21.59 16.05 17.17
N ALA A 174 22.00 15.53 16.01
CA ALA A 174 21.09 14.94 15.03
C ALA A 174 20.31 13.76 15.62
N GLU A 175 19.00 13.90 15.78
CA GLU A 175 18.18 12.83 16.37
C GLU A 175 17.80 11.78 15.32
N VAL A 176 17.91 10.50 15.70
CA VAL A 176 17.40 9.40 14.87
C VAL A 176 15.87 9.38 15.00
N THR A 177 15.18 9.63 13.89
CA THR A 177 13.72 9.75 13.85
C THR A 177 12.98 8.41 13.80
N VAL A 178 13.72 7.29 13.70
CA VAL A 178 13.14 5.93 13.65
C VAL A 178 12.54 5.59 15.00
N GLN A 179 11.24 5.32 15.02
CA GLN A 179 10.47 4.99 16.21
C GLN A 179 10.00 3.53 16.21
N GLY A 180 9.50 3.06 17.36
CA GLY A 180 9.05 1.67 17.52
C GLY A 180 7.89 1.29 16.60
N ASN A 181 7.01 2.24 16.26
CA ASN A 181 5.93 2.04 15.29
C ASN A 181 6.46 1.78 13.87
N ASP A 182 7.60 2.37 13.50
CA ASP A 182 8.21 2.17 12.17
C ASP A 182 8.77 0.74 12.06
N VAL A 183 9.37 0.24 13.14
CA VAL A 183 9.86 -1.14 13.24
C VAL A 183 8.69 -2.13 13.18
N ALA A 184 7.63 -1.89 13.95
CA ALA A 184 6.44 -2.72 13.94
C ALA A 184 5.77 -2.76 12.55
N PHE A 185 5.69 -1.60 11.88
CA PHE A 185 5.19 -1.51 10.51
C PHE A 185 6.08 -2.28 9.53
N ALA A 186 7.39 -2.10 9.58
CA ALA A 186 8.32 -2.77 8.67
C ALA A 186 8.22 -4.30 8.78
N LEU A 187 8.21 -4.84 10.01
CA LEU A 187 8.07 -6.27 10.28
C LEU A 187 6.71 -6.81 9.83
N HIS A 188 5.62 -6.08 10.05
CA HIS A 188 4.31 -6.49 9.56
C HIS A 188 4.26 -6.47 8.03
N ALA A 189 4.76 -5.42 7.40
CA ALA A 189 4.72 -5.23 5.96
C ALA A 189 5.53 -6.31 5.22
N VAL A 190 6.71 -6.71 5.72
CA VAL A 190 7.49 -7.79 5.10
C VAL A 190 6.76 -9.14 5.18
N VAL A 191 6.06 -9.42 6.29
CA VAL A 191 5.23 -10.63 6.42
C VAL A 191 4.07 -10.59 5.43
N MET A 192 3.31 -9.49 5.38
CA MET A 192 2.15 -9.37 4.50
C MET A 192 2.52 -9.40 3.01
N ALA A 193 3.64 -8.77 2.64
CA ALA A 193 4.17 -8.84 1.29
C ALA A 193 4.62 -10.26 0.93
N SER A 194 5.25 -10.98 1.87
CA SER A 194 5.66 -12.38 1.67
C SER A 194 4.46 -13.32 1.52
N VAL A 195 3.39 -13.11 2.28
CA VAL A 195 2.12 -13.83 2.12
C VAL A 195 1.56 -13.60 0.71
N THR A 196 1.49 -12.35 0.28
CA THR A 196 0.98 -11.99 -1.06
C THR A 196 1.83 -12.63 -2.17
N LEU A 197 3.16 -12.61 -2.04
CA LEU A 197 4.06 -13.27 -2.99
C LEU A 197 3.88 -14.80 -2.98
N SER A 198 3.67 -15.40 -1.81
CA SER A 198 3.42 -16.85 -1.69
C SER A 198 2.12 -17.26 -2.39
N GLN A 199 1.07 -16.42 -2.32
CA GLN A 199 -0.18 -16.65 -3.05
C GLN A 199 0.02 -16.73 -4.58
N ILE A 200 0.93 -15.93 -5.15
CA ILE A 200 1.27 -16.00 -6.57
C ILE A 200 1.87 -17.37 -6.90
N GLY A 201 2.80 -17.84 -6.06
CA GLY A 201 3.43 -19.14 -6.22
C GLY A 201 2.46 -20.31 -6.11
N ILE A 202 1.48 -20.23 -5.22
CA ILE A 202 0.48 -21.29 -4.99
C ILE A 202 -0.59 -21.31 -6.08
N TYR A 203 -1.15 -20.16 -6.46
CA TYR A 203 -2.32 -20.11 -7.34
C TYR A 203 -2.00 -20.04 -8.82
N ASP A 204 -1.03 -19.22 -9.23
CA ASP A 204 -0.71 -19.01 -10.65
C ASP A 204 0.65 -19.63 -11.05
N THR A 205 1.43 -20.15 -10.08
CA THR A 205 2.75 -20.80 -10.27
C THR A 205 3.78 -19.89 -10.97
N PHE A 206 4.94 -19.66 -10.34
CA PHE A 206 6.01 -18.82 -10.92
C PHE A 206 6.53 -19.31 -12.28
N THR A 207 6.26 -20.57 -12.65
CA THR A 207 6.53 -21.12 -13.98
C THR A 207 5.66 -20.50 -15.07
N ALA A 208 4.38 -20.21 -14.78
CA ALA A 208 3.49 -19.59 -15.75
C ALA A 208 3.68 -18.07 -15.84
N ARG A 209 4.14 -17.44 -14.76
CA ARG A 209 4.38 -15.99 -14.68
C ARG A 209 5.68 -15.68 -13.92
N PRO A 210 6.84 -15.89 -14.56
CA PRO A 210 8.10 -15.56 -13.92
C PRO A 210 8.26 -14.04 -13.79
N PRO A 211 8.99 -13.56 -12.77
CA PRO A 211 9.39 -12.16 -12.68
C PRO A 211 10.18 -11.74 -13.93
N SER A 212 10.06 -10.48 -14.33
CA SER A 212 10.79 -9.97 -15.48
C SER A 212 12.30 -10.00 -15.24
N LYS A 213 13.06 -10.17 -16.34
CA LYS A 213 14.52 -10.15 -16.30
C LYS A 213 15.07 -8.85 -15.70
N ARG A 214 14.36 -7.73 -15.87
CA ARG A 214 14.74 -6.42 -15.30
C ARG A 214 14.68 -6.46 -13.76
N VAL A 215 13.61 -6.99 -13.20
CA VAL A 215 13.46 -7.16 -11.75
C VAL A 215 14.52 -8.11 -11.20
N LEU A 216 14.79 -9.22 -11.89
CA LEU A 216 15.86 -10.13 -11.49
C LEU A 216 17.23 -9.43 -11.45
N VAL A 217 17.55 -8.60 -12.45
CA VAL A 217 18.78 -7.80 -12.46
C VAL A 217 18.82 -6.84 -11.28
N ILE A 218 17.71 -6.17 -10.93
CA ILE A 218 17.64 -5.26 -9.78
C ILE A 218 17.91 -6.02 -8.47
N ILE A 219 17.33 -7.21 -8.29
CA ILE A 219 17.54 -8.04 -7.10
C ILE A 219 18.99 -8.47 -7.00
N LEU A 220 19.55 -9.02 -8.08
CA LEU A 220 20.94 -9.48 -8.11
C LEU A 220 21.91 -8.32 -7.90
N ALA A 221 21.64 -7.14 -8.48
CA ALA A 221 22.45 -5.95 -8.29
C ALA A 221 22.41 -5.48 -6.82
N THR A 222 21.23 -5.47 -6.20
CA THR A 222 21.07 -5.13 -4.77
C THR A 222 21.85 -6.10 -3.89
N ILE A 223 21.73 -7.42 -4.13
CA ILE A 223 22.45 -8.45 -3.38
C ILE A 223 23.97 -8.31 -3.58
N ALA A 224 24.42 -8.15 -4.83
CA ALA A 224 25.83 -7.97 -5.16
C ALA A 224 26.41 -6.71 -4.50
N PHE A 225 25.65 -5.62 -4.46
CA PHE A 225 26.04 -4.39 -3.77
C PHE A 225 26.20 -4.62 -2.26
N CYS A 226 25.23 -5.28 -1.61
CA CYS A 226 25.32 -5.61 -0.19
C CYS A 226 26.53 -6.49 0.13
N ILE A 227 26.75 -7.56 -0.65
CA ILE A 227 27.90 -8.45 -0.47
C ILE A 227 29.21 -7.70 -0.70
N GLY A 228 29.30 -6.92 -1.79
CA GLY A 228 30.48 -6.14 -2.13
C GLY A 228 30.85 -5.13 -1.05
N TYR A 229 29.85 -4.45 -0.48
CA TYR A 229 30.05 -3.52 0.64
C TYR A 229 30.60 -4.25 1.88
N VAL A 230 30.00 -5.39 2.25
CA VAL A 230 30.49 -6.20 3.37
C VAL A 230 31.94 -6.63 3.09
N CYS A 231 32.22 -7.27 1.96
CA CYS A 231 33.58 -7.69 1.60
C CYS A 231 34.59 -6.54 1.64
N LEU A 232 34.25 -5.36 1.13
CA LEU A 232 35.11 -4.18 1.18
C LEU A 232 35.41 -3.78 2.64
N THR A 233 34.40 -3.72 3.50
CA THR A 233 34.61 -3.36 4.91
C THR A 233 35.46 -4.39 5.66
N TRP A 234 35.35 -5.67 5.32
CA TRP A 234 36.19 -6.73 5.87
C TRP A 234 37.65 -6.58 5.41
N VAL A 235 37.89 -6.28 4.14
CA VAL A 235 39.26 -6.09 3.60
C VAL A 235 39.94 -4.83 4.13
N VAL A 236 39.19 -3.76 4.36
CA VAL A 236 39.76 -2.49 4.87
C VAL A 236 40.05 -2.55 6.38
N LYS A 237 39.33 -3.39 7.14
CA LYS A 237 39.46 -3.49 8.61
C LYS A 237 40.22 -4.72 9.09
N GLY A 238 40.45 -5.74 8.25
CA GLY A 238 41.25 -6.93 8.54
C GLY A 238 42.69 -6.75 8.11
#